data_AF-A0A2W0EL19-F1
#
_entry.id   AF-A0A2W0EL19-F1
#
_cell.length_a   1.000
_cell.length_b   1.000
_cell.length_c   1.000
_cell.angle_alpha   90.00
_cell.angle_beta   90.00
_cell.angle_gamma   90.00
#
_symmetry.space_group_name_H-M   'P 1'
#
loop_
_entity.id
_entity.type
_entity.pdbx_description
1 polymer ?
#
loop_
_entity_poly.entity_id
_entity_poly.type
_entity_poly.pdbx_seq_one_letter_code
_entity_poly.pdbx_strand_id
1 'polypeptide(L)' 'MTMNEPLPHPHLLLELDALRDKAMTADSLNALAFSMANDLYPLLPFHQALVFAQRESSLELLNVSGLSRPSEDSP' A
#
# COMPACT_ATOMS: atom_id res chain seq x y z
N MET A 1 16.72 -7.93 27.86
CA MET A 1 16.69 -6.44 27.86
C MET A 1 15.36 -6.04 27.26
N THR A 2 14.40 -5.61 28.06
CA THR A 2 13.10 -5.12 27.58
C THR A 2 13.34 -3.74 26.95
N MET A 3 13.35 -3.67 25.63
CA MET A 3 13.42 -2.40 24.90
C MET A 3 12.18 -1.60 25.27
N ASN A 4 12.39 -0.51 26.01
CA ASN A 4 11.37 0.50 26.26
C ASN A 4 11.35 1.40 25.01
N GLU A 5 10.91 0.85 23.88
CA GLU A 5 10.72 1.65 22.67
C GLU A 5 9.65 2.70 22.96
N PRO A 6 9.94 3.98 22.71
CA PRO A 6 8.94 5.02 22.89
C PRO A 6 7.73 4.68 22.04
N LEU A 7 6.54 4.75 22.66
CA LEU A 7 5.29 4.53 21.96
C LEU A 7 5.24 5.48 20.74
N PRO A 8 4.81 4.99 19.56
CA PRO A 8 4.68 5.83 18.38
C PRO A 8 3.76 7.02 18.67
N HIS A 9 4.04 8.15 18.04
CA HIS A 9 3.23 9.36 18.19
C HIS A 9 1.76 9.07 17.90
N PRO A 10 0.79 9.55 18.70
CA PRO A 10 -0.63 9.24 18.52
C PRO A 10 -1.18 9.52 17.11
N HIS A 11 -0.62 10.52 16.43
CA HIS A 11 -0.99 10.83 15.05
C HIS A 11 -0.64 9.71 14.07
N LEU A 12 0.55 9.10 14.22
CA LEU A 12 0.97 7.97 13.41
C LEU A 12 0.04 6.76 13.60
N LEU A 13 -0.40 6.52 14.84
CA LEU A 13 -1.36 5.44 15.12
C LEU A 13 -2.70 5.65 14.41
N LEU A 14 -3.19 6.90 14.37
CA LEU A 14 -4.43 7.25 13.64
C LEU A 14 -4.28 7.09 12.13
N GLU A 15 -3.15 7.51 11.57
CA GLU A 15 -2.88 7.37 10.13
C GLU A 15 -2.72 5.90 9.72
N LEU A 16 -2.09 5.08 10.56
CA LEU A 16 -2.00 3.62 10.35
C LEU A 16 -3.37 2.95 10.42
N ASP A 17 -4.24 3.37 11.34
CA ASP A 17 -5.61 2.86 11.45
C ASP A 17 -6.42 3.19 10.20
N ALA A 18 -6.35 4.44 9.72
CA ALA A 18 -7.00 4.87 8.49
C ALA A 18 -6.46 4.13 7.24
N LEU A 19 -5.14 3.90 7.17
CA LEU A 19 -4.53 3.09 6.10
C LEU A 19 -5.03 1.64 6.12
N ARG A 20 -5.09 1.03 7.31
CA ARG A 20 -5.61 -0.33 7.47
C ARG A 20 -7.06 -0.41 7.02
N ASP A 21 -7.90 0.52 7.45
CA ASP A 21 -9.32 0.51 7.13
C ASP A 21 -9.54 0.63 5.62
N LYS A 22 -8.81 1.50 4.93
CA LYS A 22 -8.81 1.55 3.45
C LYS A 22 -8.43 0.22 2.81
N ALA A 23 -7.34 -0.39 3.26
CA ALA A 23 -6.90 -1.69 2.73
C ALA A 23 -7.94 -2.80 2.96
N MET A 24 -8.63 -2.78 4.10
CA MET A 24 -9.69 -3.75 4.44
C MET A 24 -10.98 -3.54 3.62
N THR A 25 -11.21 -2.33 3.10
CA THR A 25 -12.35 -2.06 2.20
C THR A 25 -12.08 -2.41 0.73
N ALA A 26 -10.85 -2.78 0.38
CA ALA A 26 -10.52 -3.17 -0.99
C ALA A 26 -11.26 -4.47 -1.38
N ASP A 27 -12.11 -4.38 -2.39
CA ASP A 27 -12.95 -5.47 -2.90
C ASP A 27 -12.25 -6.30 -3.99
N SER A 28 -11.07 -5.89 -4.42
CA SER A 28 -10.30 -6.51 -5.47
C SER A 28 -8.79 -6.42 -5.21
N LEU A 29 -8.05 -7.34 -5.82
CA LEU A 29 -6.58 -7.34 -5.78
C LEU A 29 -6.01 -6.04 -6.36
N ASN A 30 -6.66 -5.48 -7.38
CA ASN A 30 -6.25 -4.21 -8.00
C ASN A 30 -6.44 -3.03 -7.05
N ALA A 31 -7.60 -2.94 -6.38
CA ALA A 31 -7.86 -1.90 -5.38
C ALA A 31 -6.86 -1.97 -4.22
N LEU A 32 -6.57 -3.18 -3.73
CA LEU A 32 -5.57 -3.38 -2.68
C LEU A 32 -4.17 -2.97 -3.14
N ALA A 33 -3.76 -3.38 -4.35
CA ALA A 33 -2.46 -3.02 -4.89
C ALA A 33 -2.30 -1.51 -5.14
N PHE A 34 -3.39 -0.82 -5.52
CA PHE A 34 -3.41 0.64 -5.64
C PHE A 34 -3.20 1.30 -4.27
N SER A 35 -3.92 0.84 -3.24
CA SER A 35 -3.77 1.36 -1.88
C SER A 35 -2.33 1.16 -1.37
N MET A 36 -1.77 -0.03 -1.54
CA MET A 36 -0.37 -0.32 -1.18
C MET A 36 0.63 0.61 -1.90
N ALA A 37 0.42 0.89 -3.19
CA ALA A 37 1.36 1.71 -3.95
C ALA A 37 1.26 3.21 -3.61
N ASN A 38 0.09 3.70 -3.20
CA ASN A 38 -0.17 5.15 -3.15
C ASN A 38 -0.54 5.68 -1.76
N ASP A 39 -1.33 4.95 -0.97
CA ASP A 39 -1.78 5.42 0.35
C ASP A 39 -0.67 5.33 1.42
N LEU A 40 0.39 4.55 1.17
CA LEU A 40 1.54 4.41 2.08
C LEU A 40 2.51 5.61 2.03
N TYR A 41 2.51 6.39 0.96
CA TYR A 41 3.49 7.46 0.74
C TYR A 41 3.55 8.52 1.86
N PRO A 42 2.43 9.00 2.43
CA PRO A 42 2.48 9.96 3.55
C PRO A 42 3.19 9.42 4.80
N LEU A 43 3.14 8.09 5.01
CA LEU A 43 3.71 7.42 6.19
C LEU A 43 5.14 6.94 5.97
N LEU A 44 5.46 6.54 4.75
CA LEU A 44 6.76 6.04 4.35
C LEU A 44 7.17 6.72 3.04
N PRO A 45 7.96 7.80 3.11
CA PRO A 45 8.42 8.47 1.89
C PRO A 45 9.33 7.55 1.09
N PHE A 46 8.97 7.29 -0.17
CA PHE A 46 9.78 6.52 -1.12
C PHE A 46 9.78 7.20 -2.48
N HIS A 47 10.77 6.92 -3.32
CA HIS A 47 10.79 7.46 -4.68
C HIS A 47 9.73 6.83 -5.60
N GLN A 48 9.57 5.51 -5.48
CA GLN A 48 8.57 4.76 -6.24
C GLN A 48 8.27 3.44 -5.52
N ALA A 49 7.00 3.06 -5.46
CA ALA A 49 6.58 1.73 -5.01
C ALA A 49 6.18 0.87 -6.21
N LEU A 50 6.59 -0.39 -6.15
CA LEU A 50 6.21 -1.45 -7.08
C LEU A 50 5.52 -2.54 -6.28
N VAL A 51 4.25 -2.82 -6.59
CA VAL A 51 3.49 -3.87 -5.90
C VAL A 51 3.44 -5.09 -6.80
N PHE A 52 3.83 -6.25 -6.27
CA PHE A 52 3.83 -7.51 -7.01
C PHE A 52 2.91 -8.53 -6.33
N ALA A 53 2.26 -9.37 -7.12
CA ALA A 53 1.71 -10.64 -6.66
C ALA A 53 2.73 -11.74 -6.91
N GLN A 54 2.99 -12.57 -5.90
CA GLN A 54 3.66 -13.85 -6.10
C GLN A 54 2.66 -14.84 -6.71
N ARG A 55 2.99 -15.36 -7.90
CA ARG A 55 2.23 -16.40 -8.61
C ARG A 55 3.15 -17.57 -8.86
N GLU A 56 2.95 -18.67 -8.13
CA GLU A 56 3.83 -19.85 -8.19
C GLU A 56 5.32 -19.45 -8.05
N SER A 57 6.10 -19.54 -9.13
CA SER A 57 7.52 -19.18 -9.21
C SER A 57 7.79 -17.82 -9.87
N SER A 58 6.77 -17.02 -10.13
CA SER A 58 6.87 -15.72 -10.82
C SER A 58 6.35 -14.56 -9.98
N LEU A 59 6.89 -13.37 -10.22
CA LEU A 59 6.40 -12.11 -9.70
C LEU A 59 5.63 -11.38 -10.81
N GLU A 60 4.34 -11.22 -10.60
CA GLU A 60 3.46 -10.43 -11.46
C GLU A 60 3.41 -9.01 -10.90
N LEU A 61 3.92 -8.02 -11.65
CA LEU A 61 3.71 -6.62 -11.26
C LEU A 61 2.20 -6.37 -11.23
N LEU A 62 1.69 -5.69 -10.21
CA LEU A 62 0.28 -5.31 -10.00
C LEU A 62 0.04 -3.79 -9.99
N ASN A 63 1.00 -3.00 -9.52
CA ASN A 63 0.84 -1.55 -9.50
C ASN A 63 2.21 -0.86 -9.42
N VAL A 64 2.26 0.38 -9.90
CA VAL A 64 3.40 1.28 -9.77
C VAL A 64 2.89 2.60 -9.21
N SER A 65 3.44 3.06 -8.10
CA SER A 65 2.98 4.31 -7.46
C SER A 65 2.99 5.47 -8.43
N GLY A 66 1.93 6.29 -8.41
CA GLY A 66 1.78 7.44 -9.31
C GLY A 66 1.46 7.08 -10.76
N LEU A 67 1.28 5.80 -11.09
CA LEU A 67 0.81 5.33 -12.40
C LEU A 67 -0.46 4.50 -12.22
N SER A 68 -1.61 5.07 -12.57
CA SER A 68 -2.78 4.25 -12.86
C SER A 68 -2.48 3.44 -14.12
N ARG A 69 -2.59 2.11 -14.07
CA ARG A 69 -2.38 1.26 -15.26
C ARG A 69 -3.31 1.72 -16.39
N PRO A 70 -2.79 2.02 -17.58
CA PRO A 70 -3.61 2.38 -18.74
C PRO A 70 -4.17 1.12 -19.41
N SER A 71 -4.83 0.24 -18.66
CA SER A 71 -5.39 -1.02 -19.20
C SER A 71 -6.74 -1.41 -18.61
N GLU A 72 -7.48 -0.45 -18.05
CA GLU A 72 -8.94 -0.54 -18.08
C GLU A 72 -9.35 0.27 -19.31
N ASP A 73 -9.88 -0.44 -20.31
CA ASP A 73 -10.46 0.15 -21.52
C ASP A 73 -11.33 1.34 -21.12
N SER A 74 -10.92 2.55 -21.53
CA SER A 74 -11.86 3.67 -21.58
C SER A 74 -12.99 3.28 -22.54
N PRO A 75 -14.26 3.56 -22.20
CA PRO A 75 -15.43 3.07 -22.93
C PRO A 75 -15.50 3.53 -24.38
#